data_AF-A0A1E5JKJ7-F1
#
_entry.id   AF-A0A1E5JKJ7-F1
#
_cell.length_a   1.000
_cell.length_b   1.000
_cell.length_c   1.000
_cell.angle_alpha   90.00
_cell.angle_beta   90.00
_cell.angle_gamma   90.00
#
_symmetry.space_group_name_H-M   'P 1'
#
loop_
_entity.id
_entity.type
_entity.pdbx_description
1 polymer ?
#
loop_
_entity_poly.entity_id
_entity_poly.type
_entity_poly.pdbx_seq_one_letter_code
_entity_poly.pdbx_strand_id
1 'polypeptide(L)'
;MIIAAPLNGKEPNKPCPLVLGIDEHFFSKKEGFATTFCDLRKHKVFDVVKGRSEGDLRAYLQQLPGKERVKVICMDLSSTYRSMVKKYFPNAMIVADRFHVIRLIQHQCMMTYRELSSEIKNNRRILALLRTRPDNLTEEKKD
;
A
#
# COMPACT_ATOMS: atom_id res chain seq x y z
N MET A 1 -2.48 -9.79 -7.57
CA MET A 1 -1.89 -11.11 -7.24
C MET A 1 -0.50 -10.83 -6.69
N ILE A 2 -0.38 -10.59 -5.38
CA ILE A 2 0.93 -10.43 -4.73
C ILE A 2 1.39 -11.86 -4.44
N ILE A 3 2.42 -12.30 -5.16
CA ILE A 3 3.09 -13.58 -4.87
C ILE A 3 3.80 -13.39 -3.54
N ALA A 4 3.30 -14.05 -2.49
CA ALA A 4 3.94 -14.10 -1.19
C ALA A 4 5.29 -14.82 -1.38
N ALA A 5 6.38 -14.06 -1.31
CA ALA A 5 7.69 -14.66 -1.09
C ALA A 5 7.70 -15.30 0.32
N PRO A 6 8.37 -16.44 0.50
CA PRO A 6 8.35 -17.16 1.76
C PRO A 6 8.89 -16.29 2.90
N LEU A 7 8.23 -16.36 4.06
CA LEU A 7 8.55 -15.67 5.32
C LEU A 7 9.88 -16.09 5.96
N ASN A 8 10.73 -16.84 5.26
CA ASN A 8 12.04 -17.28 5.73
C ASN A 8 13.00 -17.36 4.55
N GLY A 9 13.76 -16.29 4.38
CA GLY A 9 14.81 -16.17 3.38
C GLY A 9 15.72 -15.01 3.72
N LYS A 10 16.27 -14.99 4.95
CA LYS A 10 17.37 -14.07 5.28
C LYS A 10 18.54 -14.42 4.37
N GLU A 11 18.70 -13.68 3.27
CA GLU A 11 20.03 -13.39 2.73
C GLU A 11 20.57 -12.23 3.59
N PRO A 12 21.44 -12.49 4.59
CA PRO A 12 21.72 -11.53 5.66
C PRO A 12 22.56 -10.32 5.24
N ASN A 13 22.63 -10.00 3.95
CA ASN A 13 23.49 -8.93 3.45
C ASN A 13 23.02 -8.26 2.15
N LYS A 14 21.74 -8.42 1.77
CA LYS A 14 21.24 -7.78 0.55
C LYS A 14 20.99 -6.29 0.80
N PRO A 15 21.71 -5.37 0.13
CA PRO A 15 21.50 -3.94 0.35
C PRO A 15 20.10 -3.51 -0.13
N CYS A 16 19.56 -2.47 0.52
CA CYS A 16 18.26 -1.89 0.15
C CYS A 16 18.18 -1.54 -1.34
N PRO A 17 17.02 -1.72 -1.98
CA PRO A 17 16.83 -1.31 -3.37
C PRO A 17 16.83 0.22 -3.50
N LEU A 18 17.11 0.73 -4.71
CA LEU A 18 17.05 2.18 -4.97
C LEU A 18 15.62 2.73 -4.91
N VAL A 19 14.63 1.90 -5.28
CA VAL A 19 13.20 2.23 -5.23
C VAL A 19 12.52 1.16 -4.38
N LEU A 20 12.04 1.57 -3.21
CA LEU A 20 11.46 0.69 -2.20
C LEU A 20 9.96 0.98 -2.07
N GLY A 21 9.14 -0.07 -2.07
CA GLY A 21 7.72 -0.02 -1.74
C GLY A 21 7.53 -0.41 -0.28
N ILE A 22 6.69 0.32 0.45
CA ILE A 22 6.29 -0.02 1.82
C ILE A 22 4.76 -0.08 1.85
N ASP A 23 4.21 -1.22 2.27
CA ASP A 23 2.76 -1.43 2.35
C ASP A 23 2.39 -2.26 3.59
N GLU A 24 1.17 -2.08 4.08
CA GLU A 24 0.62 -2.81 5.22
C GLU A 24 -0.27 -3.96 4.74
N HIS A 25 -0.04 -5.15 5.30
CA HIS A 25 -0.88 -6.32 5.09
C HIS A 25 -1.49 -6.80 6.41
N PHE A 26 -2.81 -6.99 6.42
CA PHE A 26 -3.50 -7.64 7.53
C PHE A 26 -3.57 -9.14 7.27
N PHE A 27 -2.96 -9.94 8.14
CA PHE A 27 -2.97 -11.39 8.01
C PHE A 27 -4.20 -12.02 8.67
N SER A 28 -4.37 -11.85 9.99
CA SER A 28 -5.51 -12.40 10.72
C SER A 28 -5.67 -11.72 12.09
N LYS A 29 -6.78 -11.98 12.79
CA LYS A 29 -6.97 -11.49 14.17
C LYS A 29 -5.92 -12.03 15.15
N LYS A 30 -5.32 -13.19 14.88
CA LYS A 30 -4.28 -13.81 15.72
C LYS A 30 -2.88 -13.31 15.37
N GLU A 31 -2.60 -13.15 14.08
CA GLU A 31 -1.27 -12.76 13.58
C GLU A 31 -1.08 -11.24 13.48
N GLY A 32 -2.18 -10.48 13.42
CA GLY A 32 -2.16 -9.03 13.32
C GLY A 32 -1.73 -8.52 11.94
N PHE A 33 -0.97 -7.44 11.96
CA PHE A 33 -0.47 -6.75 10.78
C PHE A 33 0.96 -7.15 10.47
N ALA A 34 1.35 -6.98 9.21
CA ALA A 34 2.74 -7.04 8.78
C ALA A 34 3.01 -5.94 7.77
N THR A 35 4.25 -5.47 7.75
CA THR A 35 4.76 -4.49 6.80
C THR A 35 5.55 -5.21 5.73
N THR A 36 5.18 -5.00 4.47
CA THR A 36 5.88 -5.55 3.31
C THR A 36 6.80 -4.51 2.73
N PHE A 37 8.05 -4.90 2.51
CA PHE A 37 9.06 -4.12 1.82
C PHE A 37 9.25 -4.72 0.43
N CYS A 38 9.16 -3.92 -0.64
CA CYS A 38 9.22 -4.40 -2.03
C CYS A 38 10.30 -3.66 -2.83
N ASP A 39 11.13 -4.39 -3.57
CA ASP A 39 11.94 -3.79 -4.63
C ASP A 39 11.02 -3.52 -5.83
N LEU A 40 10.64 -2.25 -6.00
CA LEU A 40 9.69 -1.85 -7.04
C LEU A 40 10.30 -1.91 -8.45
N ARG A 41 11.64 -1.87 -8.57
CA ARG A 41 12.30 -2.01 -9.87
C ARG A 41 12.34 -3.46 -10.32
N LYS A 42 12.52 -4.39 -9.38
CA LYS A 42 12.58 -5.83 -9.68
C LYS A 42 11.23 -6.52 -9.57
N HIS A 43 10.18 -5.82 -9.14
CA HIS A 43 8.85 -6.37 -8.85
C HIS A 43 8.91 -7.58 -7.91
N LYS A 44 9.76 -7.50 -6.88
CA LYS A 44 9.97 -8.59 -5.92
C LYS A 44 9.79 -8.08 -4.50
N VAL A 45 9.23 -8.94 -3.66
CA VAL A 45 9.27 -8.74 -2.21
C VAL A 45 10.73 -8.70 -1.78
N PHE A 46 11.10 -7.62 -1.12
CA PHE A 46 12.40 -7.46 -0.47
C PHE A 46 12.37 -8.14 0.89
N ASP A 47 11.34 -7.89 1.69
CA ASP A 47 11.16 -8.51 3.00
C ASP A 47 9.72 -8.33 3.53
N VAL A 48 9.37 -9.07 4.58
CA VAL A 48 8.11 -8.93 5.32
C VAL A 48 8.40 -8.96 6.81
N VAL A 49 7.97 -7.92 7.52
CA VAL A 49 8.22 -7.76 8.95
C VAL A 49 6.89 -7.70 9.70
N LYS A 50 6.77 -8.46 10.79
CA LYS A 50 5.56 -8.46 11.60
C LYS A 50 5.38 -7.11 12.30
N GLY A 51 4.15 -6.63 12.35
CA GLY A 51 3.78 -5.33 12.91
C GLY A 51 3.66 -4.21 11.87
N ARG A 52 3.28 -3.03 12.37
CA ARG A 52 3.03 -1.82 11.57
C ARG A 52 3.43 -0.53 12.27
N SER A 53 3.73 -0.61 13.57
CA SER A 53 4.15 0.55 14.34
C SER A 53 5.65 0.77 14.18
N GLU A 54 6.11 2.00 14.45
CA GLU A 54 7.54 2.28 14.52
C GLU A 54 8.25 1.37 15.55
N GLY A 55 7.59 1.04 16.66
CA GLY A 55 8.12 0.14 17.68
C GLY A 55 8.42 -1.25 17.14
N ASP A 56 7.48 -1.82 16.39
CA ASP A 56 7.61 -3.16 15.79
C ASP A 56 8.74 -3.21 14.76
N LEU A 57 8.86 -2.14 13.96
CA LEU A 57 9.76 -2.08 12.82
C LEU A 57 11.15 -1.53 13.16
N ARG A 58 11.34 -0.93 14.35
CA ARG A 58 12.57 -0.23 14.74
C ARG A 58 13.82 -1.07 14.58
N ALA A 59 13.83 -2.28 15.15
CA ALA A 59 15.00 -3.15 15.14
C ALA A 59 15.40 -3.52 13.70
N TYR A 60 14.40 -3.82 12.88
CA TYR A 60 14.57 -4.12 11.46
C TYR A 60 15.14 -2.93 10.67
N LEU A 61 14.52 -1.75 10.80
CA LEU A 61 14.92 -0.53 10.09
C LEU A 61 16.31 -0.02 10.51
N GLN A 62 16.73 -0.30 11.74
CA GLN A 62 18.09 0.03 12.19
C GLN A 62 19.14 -0.86 11.52
N GLN A 63 18.84 -2.15 11.36
CA GLN A 63 19.76 -3.16 10.82
C GLN A 63 19.75 -3.26 9.29
N LEU A 64 18.83 -2.56 8.60
CA LEU A 64 18.72 -2.57 7.14
C LEU A 64 20.02 -2.09 6.46
N PRO A 65 20.74 -2.98 5.74
CA PRO A 65 21.97 -2.61 5.06
C PRO A 65 21.66 -1.74 3.84
N GLY A 66 22.46 -0.69 3.63
CA GLY A 66 22.33 0.16 2.45
C GLY A 66 21.13 1.11 2.46
N LYS A 67 20.43 1.34 3.58
CA LYS A 67 19.23 2.20 3.63
C LYS A 67 19.47 3.63 3.13
N GLU A 68 20.67 4.14 3.32
CA GLU A 68 21.14 5.45 2.84
C GLU A 68 21.15 5.58 1.30
N ARG A 69 21.16 4.46 0.58
CA ARG A 69 21.15 4.44 -0.89
C ARG A 69 19.75 4.54 -1.47
N VAL A 70 18.71 4.30 -0.68
CA VAL A 70 17.31 4.36 -1.12
C VAL A 70 17.04 5.78 -1.62
N LYS A 71 16.58 5.92 -2.86
CA LYS A 71 16.31 7.21 -3.49
C LYS A 71 14.83 7.54 -3.51
N VAL A 72 13.99 6.52 -3.62
CA VAL A 72 12.54 6.67 -3.67
C VAL A 72 11.88 5.65 -2.78
N ILE A 73 10.93 6.10 -1.98
CA ILE A 73 10.01 5.24 -1.24
C ILE A 73 8.60 5.50 -1.74
N CYS A 74 7.96 4.47 -2.27
CA CYS A 74 6.54 4.48 -2.59
C CYS A 74 5.78 3.87 -1.41
N MET A 75 4.82 4.60 -0.87
CA MET A 75 4.03 4.17 0.28
C MET A 75 2.60 4.69 0.19
N ASP A 76 1.72 4.15 1.02
CA ASP A 76 0.38 4.69 1.19
C ASP A 76 0.38 6.12 1.77
N LEU A 77 -0.81 6.65 2.07
CA LEU A 77 -0.96 8.00 2.61
C LEU A 77 -0.85 8.07 4.15
N SER A 78 -0.32 7.02 4.79
CA SER A 78 -0.20 6.93 6.25
C SER A 78 0.79 7.94 6.82
N SER A 79 0.32 8.76 7.78
CA SER A 79 1.19 9.68 8.52
C SER A 79 2.23 8.94 9.36
N THR A 80 1.89 7.75 9.89
CA THR A 80 2.80 6.89 10.67
C THR A 80 3.96 6.42 9.81
N TYR A 81 3.68 5.84 8.63
CA TYR A 81 4.74 5.43 7.71
C TYR A 81 5.56 6.63 7.22
N ARG A 82 4.93 7.79 7.00
CA ARG A 82 5.63 8.99 6.53
C ARG A 82 6.64 9.48 7.56
N SER A 83 6.26 9.52 8.84
CA SER A 83 7.16 9.90 9.93
C SER A 83 8.30 8.91 10.10
N MET A 84 8.01 7.62 10.02
CA MET A 84 9.02 6.56 10.07
C MET A 84 9.99 6.65 8.90
N VAL A 85 9.50 6.81 7.67
CA VAL A 85 10.34 6.93 6.48
C VAL A 85 11.27 8.14 6.56
N LYS A 86 10.76 9.30 7.00
CA LYS A 86 11.59 10.49 7.22
C LYS A 86 12.73 10.25 8.22
N LYS A 87 12.50 9.41 9.23
CA LYS A 87 13.48 9.08 10.27
C LYS A 87 14.55 8.09 9.78
N TYR A 88 14.15 7.03 9.09
CA TYR A 88 15.05 5.93 8.73
C TYR A 88 15.66 6.02 7.32
N PHE A 89 15.02 6.78 6.43
CA PHE A 89 15.44 6.99 5.04
C PHE A 89 15.45 8.49 4.69
N PRO A 90 16.26 9.32 5.38
CA PRO A 90 16.22 10.79 5.23
C PRO A 90 16.58 11.27 3.81
N ASN A 91 17.29 10.46 3.03
CA ASN A 91 17.70 10.77 1.66
C ASN A 91 16.68 10.34 0.59
N ALA A 92 15.60 9.66 0.99
CA ALA A 92 14.62 9.11 0.05
C ALA A 92 13.49 10.11 -0.21
N MET A 93 13.13 10.28 -1.48
CA MET A 93 11.92 10.97 -1.88
C MET A 93 10.69 10.10 -1.59
N ILE A 94 9.73 10.62 -0.85
CA ILE A 94 8.46 9.95 -0.56
C ILE A 94 7.49 10.18 -1.72
N VAL A 95 7.02 9.11 -2.33
CA VAL A 95 6.03 9.09 -3.42
C VAL A 95 4.77 8.39 -2.91
N ALA A 96 3.61 9.00 -3.17
CA ALA A 96 2.33 8.40 -2.83
C ALA A 96 2.00 7.24 -3.78
N ASP A 97 1.59 6.12 -3.22
CA ASP A 97 1.14 4.96 -3.97
C ASP A 97 -0.14 5.29 -4.75
N ARG A 98 -0.07 5.11 -6.07
CA ARG A 98 -1.15 5.46 -7.00
C ARG A 98 -2.44 4.69 -6.70
N PHE A 99 -2.35 3.42 -6.33
CA PHE A 99 -3.54 2.62 -6.04
C PHE A 99 -4.27 3.15 -4.80
N HIS A 100 -3.52 3.48 -3.74
CA HIS A 100 -4.07 4.06 -2.52
C HIS A 100 -4.71 5.42 -2.77
N VAL A 101 -4.09 6.27 -3.58
CA VAL A 101 -4.65 7.58 -3.96
C VAL A 101 -5.97 7.42 -4.73
N ILE A 102 -6.00 6.57 -5.76
CA ILE A 102 -7.21 6.33 -6.55
C ILE A 102 -8.33 5.76 -5.66
N ARG A 103 -8.00 4.79 -4.80
CA ARG A 103 -8.94 4.18 -3.86
C ARG A 103 -9.52 5.21 -2.89
N LEU A 104 -8.70 6.14 -2.38
CA LEU A 104 -9.15 7.20 -1.49
C LEU A 104 -10.15 8.14 -2.20
N ILE A 105 -9.81 8.60 -3.41
CA ILE A 105 -10.68 9.48 -4.19
C ILE A 105 -12.00 8.77 -4.50
N GLN A 106 -11.93 7.52 -4.96
CA GLN A 106 -13.11 6.71 -5.24
C GLN A 106 -14.00 6.57 -4.00
N HIS A 107 -13.41 6.31 -2.83
CA HIS A 107 -14.16 6.23 -1.58
C HIS A 107 -14.91 7.53 -1.28
N GLN A 108 -14.26 8.69 -1.41
CA GLN A 108 -14.90 9.99 -1.17
C GLN A 108 -16.05 10.24 -2.15
N CYS A 109 -15.84 10.01 -3.45
CA CYS A 109 -16.92 10.13 -4.44
C CYS A 109 -18.12 9.24 -4.07
N MET A 110 -17.87 7.99 -3.67
CA MET A 110 -18.95 7.08 -3.27
C MET A 110 -19.72 7.55 -2.04
N MET A 111 -19.06 8.21 -1.08
CA MET A 111 -19.75 8.80 0.08
C MET A 111 -20.61 9.98 -0.35
N THR A 112 -20.09 10.87 -1.18
CA THR A 112 -20.87 12.00 -1.72
C THR A 112 -22.09 11.54 -2.52
N TYR A 113 -21.96 10.51 -3.36
CA TYR A 113 -23.11 9.97 -4.10
C TYR A 113 -24.21 9.41 -3.19
N ARG A 114 -23.83 8.82 -2.05
CA ARG A 114 -24.78 8.29 -1.06
C ARG A 114 -25.49 9.39 -0.28
N GLU A 115 -24.87 10.56 -0.14
CA GLU A 115 -25.45 11.73 0.52
C GLU A 115 -26.40 12.49 -0.41
N LEU A 116 -26.08 12.55 -1.70
CA LEU A 116 -26.85 13.32 -2.68
C LEU A 116 -28.19 12.67 -3.07
N SER A 117 -28.28 11.33 -3.03
CA SER A 117 -29.50 10.62 -3.44
C SER A 117 -29.78 9.39 -2.58
N SER A 118 -30.98 9.34 -2.00
CA SER A 118 -31.50 8.16 -1.28
C SER A 118 -31.68 6.94 -2.19
N GLU A 119 -31.97 7.17 -3.48
CA GLU A 119 -32.07 6.13 -4.50
C GLU A 119 -30.71 5.47 -4.75
N ILE A 120 -29.64 6.27 -4.91
CA ILE A 120 -28.27 5.76 -5.08
C ILE A 120 -27.77 5.09 -3.81
N LYS A 121 -28.09 5.64 -2.63
CA LYS A 121 -27.61 5.18 -1.33
C LYS A 121 -27.84 3.68 -1.10
N ASN A 122 -29.02 3.20 -1.49
CA ASN A 122 -29.45 1.81 -1.27
C ASN A 122 -29.35 0.93 -2.54
N ASN A 123 -29.14 1.53 -3.72
CA ASN A 123 -29.06 0.79 -4.97
C ASN A 123 -27.64 0.26 -5.25
N ARG A 124 -27.39 -0.99 -4.84
CA ARG A 124 -26.10 -1.68 -5.05
C ARG A 124 -25.70 -1.79 -6.52
N ARG A 125 -26.65 -1.86 -7.45
CA ARG A 125 -26.38 -1.94 -8.90
C ARG A 125 -25.78 -0.62 -9.38
N ILE A 126 -26.43 0.51 -9.06
CA ILE A 126 -25.91 1.85 -9.40
C ILE A 126 -24.53 2.08 -8.79
N LEU A 127 -24.35 1.75 -7.50
CA LEU A 127 -23.04 1.89 -6.83
C LEU A 127 -21.94 1.00 -7.45
N ALA A 128 -22.28 -0.13 -8.08
CA ALA A 128 -21.33 -0.96 -8.80
C ALA A 128 -20.95 -0.35 -10.16
N LEU A 129 -21.93 0.20 -10.89
CA LEU A 129 -21.70 0.93 -12.14
C LEU A 129 -20.78 2.13 -11.94
N LEU A 130 -21.04 2.96 -10.92
CA LEU A 130 -20.23 4.14 -10.58
C LEU A 130 -18.76 3.80 -10.23
N ARG A 131 -18.47 2.55 -9.84
CA ARG A 131 -17.11 2.09 -9.53
C ARG A 131 -16.41 1.42 -10.72
N THR A 132 -17.17 1.07 -11.76
CA THR A 132 -16.67 0.35 -12.91
C THR A 132 -16.07 1.33 -13.90
N ARG A 133 -14.91 1.00 -14.48
CA ARG A 133 -14.34 1.81 -15.55
C ARG A 133 -15.30 1.82 -16.74
N PRO A 134 -15.50 2.96 -17.43
CA PRO A 134 -16.42 3.03 -18.58
C PRO A 134 -16.16 1.95 -19.63
N ASP A 135 -14.88 1.66 -19.92
CA ASP A 135 -14.47 0.64 -20.90
C ASP A 135 -14.84 -0.80 -20.50
N ASN A 136 -15.15 -1.03 -19.22
CA ASN A 136 -15.55 -2.33 -18.68
C ASN A 136 -17.08 -2.47 -18.53
N LEU A 137 -17.84 -1.45 -18.91
CA LEU A 137 -19.31 -1.52 -18.92
C LEU A 137 -19.77 -2.23 -20.19
N THR A 138 -20.47 -3.35 -20.02
CA THR A 138 -21.19 -4.01 -21.12
C THR A 138 -22.34 -3.13 -21.59
N GLU A 139 -22.77 -3.25 -22.85
CA GLU A 139 -23.87 -2.44 -23.38
C GLU A 139 -25.15 -2.56 -22.52
N GLU A 140 -25.48 -3.76 -22.03
CA GLU A 140 -26.60 -4.01 -21.09
C GLU A 140 -26.51 -3.26 -19.74
N LYS A 141 -25.34 -2.68 -19.42
CA LYS A 141 -25.09 -1.94 -18.17
C LYS A 141 -25.01 -0.42 -18.39
N LYS A 142 -25.08 0.03 -19.64
CA LYS A 142 -25.04 1.45 -20.01
C LYS A 142 -26.45 2.07 -20.07
N ASP A 143 -27.47 1.25 -20.26
CA ASP A 143 -28.90 1.57 -20.16
C ASP A 143 -29.44 1.37 -18.72
#